data_AF-A0AAV2TWR9-F1
#
_entry.id   AF-A0AAV2TWR9-F1
#
_cell.length_a   1.000
_cell.length_b   1.000
_cell.length_c   1.000
_cell.angle_alpha   90.00
_cell.angle_beta   90.00
_cell.angle_gamma   90.00
#
_symmetry.space_group_name_H-M   'P 1'
#
loop_
_entity.id
_entity.type
_entity.pdbx_description
1 polymer ?
#
loop_
_entity_poly.entity_id
_entity_poly.type
_entity_poly.pdbx_seq_one_letter_code
_entity_poly.pdbx_strand_id
1 'polypeptide(L)'
;MAKNLGNNRCTYPSMEFPLSFNNSSMLSFGQPYTITAQFTLPDSPKNAMLGMNIVSLSLLDDDHKLIEEFRKPFSVPYHSDLVRIVNRLLLMPFYAFQFLEEHGLAIVQLASGYKNQDVRPVMFGRIVLESHELVWTDASVKFFVRLSAFRSWLYFWPISSFLIVTLSLFTFVHLLCFLSIICALVGGFQVNGVKLFVEGTRSSPHPVSASSHKGAASTSSASEKLSHVD
;
A
#
# COMPACT_ATOMS: atom_id res chain seq x y z
N MET A 1 -24.00 -7.38 19.68
CA MET A 1 -25.10 -7.43 20.67
C MET A 1 -24.47 -7.24 22.05
N ALA A 2 -24.60 -6.04 22.63
CA ALA A 2 -24.07 -5.75 23.96
C ALA A 2 -24.97 -6.39 25.03
N LYS A 3 -24.39 -7.20 25.92
CA LYS A 3 -25.12 -7.87 27.01
C LYS A 3 -25.45 -6.83 28.09
N ASN A 4 -26.74 -6.66 28.37
CA ASN A 4 -27.27 -5.77 29.40
C ASN A 4 -26.86 -6.30 30.79
N LEU A 5 -26.09 -5.52 31.58
CA LEU A 5 -25.65 -5.89 32.93
C LEU A 5 -26.49 -5.18 33.98
N GLY A 6 -27.51 -5.89 34.47
CA GLY A 6 -28.22 -5.57 35.71
C GLY A 6 -27.32 -5.74 36.93
N ASN A 7 -27.11 -4.65 37.65
CA ASN A 7 -26.96 -4.51 39.11
C ASN A 7 -26.24 -5.62 39.92
N ASN A 8 -25.03 -6.02 39.50
CA ASN A 8 -23.92 -6.44 40.39
C ASN A 8 -22.60 -6.39 39.59
N ARG A 9 -21.97 -5.21 39.53
CA ARG A 9 -20.80 -4.91 38.68
C ARG A 9 -19.48 -5.41 39.29
N CYS A 10 -19.33 -6.71 39.48
CA CYS A 10 -18.06 -7.31 39.93
C CYS A 10 -17.07 -7.58 38.79
N THR A 11 -17.41 -7.21 37.55
CA THR A 11 -16.56 -7.46 36.37
C THR A 11 -16.62 -6.27 35.42
N TYR A 12 -15.49 -5.96 34.78
CA TYR A 12 -15.39 -4.92 33.78
C TYR A 12 -16.16 -5.30 32.50
N PRO A 13 -16.82 -4.34 31.83
CA PRO A 13 -17.44 -4.57 30.53
C PRO A 13 -16.40 -5.05 29.53
N SER A 14 -16.67 -6.19 28.91
CA SER A 14 -15.80 -6.82 27.93
C SER A 14 -16.60 -7.40 26.77
N MET A 15 -15.98 -7.42 25.59
CA MET A 15 -16.59 -7.98 24.40
C MET A 15 -15.52 -8.65 23.54
N GLU A 16 -15.85 -9.83 23.04
CA GLU A 16 -15.08 -10.52 22.01
C GLU A 16 -15.73 -10.32 20.64
N PHE A 17 -14.90 -10.17 19.61
CA PHE A 17 -15.32 -10.03 18.23
C PHE A 17 -14.41 -10.84 17.32
N PRO A 18 -14.96 -11.43 16.24
CA PRO A 18 -14.16 -12.13 15.25
C PRO A 18 -13.31 -11.14 14.45
N LEU A 19 -12.04 -11.49 14.25
CA LEU A 19 -11.09 -10.81 13.36
C LEU A 19 -10.73 -11.70 12.16
N SER A 20 -11.59 -12.66 11.84
CA SER A 20 -11.43 -13.58 10.73
C SER A 20 -12.62 -13.50 9.77
N PHE A 21 -12.33 -13.71 8.49
CA PHE A 21 -13.34 -13.86 7.45
C PHE A 21 -13.06 -15.15 6.70
N ASN A 22 -14.06 -16.05 6.63
CA ASN A 22 -13.94 -17.34 5.96
C ASN A 22 -12.70 -18.15 6.41
N ASN A 23 -12.50 -18.27 7.73
CA ASN A 23 -11.35 -18.94 8.36
C ASN A 23 -9.97 -18.36 8.01
N SER A 24 -9.92 -17.13 7.50
CA SER A 24 -8.66 -16.41 7.25
C SER A 24 -8.59 -15.15 8.12
N SER A 25 -7.43 -14.92 8.73
CA SER A 25 -7.18 -13.70 9.53
C SER A 25 -7.35 -12.45 8.65
N MET A 26 -8.14 -11.48 9.12
CA MET A 26 -8.29 -10.18 8.45
C MET A 26 -6.99 -9.35 8.52
N LEU A 27 -6.16 -9.62 9.52
CA LEU A 27 -4.84 -9.00 9.69
C LEU A 27 -3.81 -9.75 8.84
N SER A 28 -3.24 -9.05 7.86
CA SER A 28 -2.22 -9.60 6.97
C SER A 28 -0.87 -9.72 7.67
N PHE A 29 -0.15 -10.81 7.39
CA PHE A 29 1.21 -11.03 7.88
C PHE A 29 2.17 -9.90 7.48
N GLY A 30 2.98 -9.43 8.42
CA GLY A 30 4.03 -8.43 8.20
C GLY A 30 3.56 -7.00 7.88
N GLN A 31 2.25 -6.75 7.73
CA GLN A 31 1.73 -5.41 7.48
C GLN A 31 1.62 -4.61 8.78
N PRO A 32 2.10 -3.35 8.83
CA PRO A 32 1.93 -2.51 10.00
C PRO A 32 0.52 -1.93 10.08
N TYR A 33 -0.13 -2.09 11.23
CA TYR A 33 -1.46 -1.59 11.54
C TYR A 33 -1.42 -0.55 12.67
N THR A 34 -2.26 0.47 12.55
CA THR A 34 -2.61 1.39 13.64
C THR A 34 -3.96 0.97 14.17
N ILE A 35 -4.02 0.65 15.45
CA ILE A 35 -5.23 0.17 16.10
C ILE A 35 -5.79 1.28 16.97
N THR A 36 -7.04 1.63 16.75
CA THR A 36 -7.71 2.74 17.43
C THR A 36 -9.05 2.28 17.98
N ALA A 37 -9.27 2.46 19.27
CA ALA A 37 -10.59 2.34 19.88
C ALA A 37 -11.30 3.70 19.87
N GLN A 38 -12.58 3.71 19.49
CA GLN A 38 -13.42 4.90 19.45
C GLN A 38 -14.65 4.66 20.31
N PHE A 39 -14.87 5.55 21.27
CA PHE A 39 -16.03 5.52 22.16
C PHE A 39 -16.89 6.75 21.91
N THR A 40 -18.17 6.52 21.65
CA THR A 40 -19.19 7.57 21.55
C THR A 40 -19.85 7.69 22.92
N LEU A 41 -19.65 8.83 23.57
CA LEU A 41 -20.05 9.12 24.94
C LEU A 41 -21.13 10.21 24.91
N PRO A 42 -22.26 10.04 25.63
CA PRO A 42 -23.19 11.15 25.83
C PRO A 42 -22.53 12.25 26.68
N ASP A 43 -22.82 13.52 26.37
CA ASP A 43 -22.40 14.64 27.21
C ASP A 43 -23.23 14.63 28.51
N SER A 44 -22.67 14.04 29.56
CA SER A 44 -23.30 13.96 30.88
C SER A 44 -22.34 14.48 31.95
N PRO A 45 -22.86 15.10 33.02
CA PRO A 45 -22.02 15.56 34.12
C PRO A 45 -21.28 14.40 34.80
N LYS A 46 -21.85 13.19 34.79
CA LYS A 46 -21.18 11.97 35.25
C LYS A 46 -19.92 11.71 34.42
N ASN A 47 -20.04 11.63 33.10
CA ASN A 47 -18.90 11.38 32.20
C ASN A 47 -17.83 12.49 32.26
N ALA A 48 -18.24 13.73 32.47
CA ALA A 48 -17.34 14.86 32.67
C ALA A 48 -16.55 14.78 33.99
N MET A 49 -17.21 14.23 35.01
CA MET A 49 -16.67 13.85 36.33
C MET A 49 -15.51 12.85 36.27
N LEU A 50 -15.54 11.99 35.25
CA LEU A 50 -14.65 10.84 35.18
C LEU A 50 -13.25 11.26 34.77
N GLY A 51 -12.28 10.83 35.58
CA GLY A 51 -10.87 10.99 35.28
C GLY A 51 -10.39 10.01 34.22
N MET A 52 -9.28 9.35 34.53
CA MET A 52 -8.61 8.42 33.62
C MET A 52 -9.25 7.03 33.69
N ASN A 53 -9.63 6.51 32.53
CA ASN A 53 -10.15 5.16 32.34
C ASN A 53 -9.11 4.35 31.55
N ILE A 54 -9.16 3.02 31.63
CA ILE A 54 -8.24 2.15 30.90
C ILE A 54 -9.02 1.30 29.91
N VAL A 55 -8.51 1.20 28.69
CA VAL A 55 -8.99 0.26 27.67
C VAL A 55 -7.88 -0.74 27.37
N SER A 56 -8.26 -2.01 27.35
CA SER A 56 -7.38 -3.15 27.08
C SER A 56 -7.91 -3.90 25.86
N LEU A 57 -7.06 -4.19 24.88
CA LEU A 57 -7.37 -5.00 23.70
C LEU A 57 -6.42 -6.19 23.66
N SER A 58 -6.97 -7.38 23.72
CA SER A 58 -6.25 -8.64 23.57
C SER A 58 -6.51 -9.23 22.20
N LEU A 59 -5.46 -9.58 21.47
CA LEU A 59 -5.52 -10.35 20.23
C LEU A 59 -5.34 -11.83 20.54
N LEU A 60 -6.21 -12.65 19.97
CA LEU A 60 -6.35 -14.07 20.30
C LEU A 60 -6.24 -14.92 19.04
N ASP A 61 -5.63 -16.09 19.19
CA ASP A 61 -5.56 -17.14 18.17
C ASP A 61 -6.86 -17.98 18.11
N ASP A 62 -6.94 -18.93 17.18
CA ASP A 62 -8.03 -19.92 17.07
C ASP A 62 -8.25 -20.70 18.38
N ASP A 63 -7.17 -21.04 19.08
CA ASP A 63 -7.18 -21.69 20.40
C ASP A 63 -7.59 -20.74 21.55
N HIS A 64 -8.01 -19.51 21.26
CA HIS A 64 -8.27 -18.45 22.25
C HIS A 64 -7.06 -18.13 23.15
N LYS A 65 -5.86 -18.40 22.65
CA LYS A 65 -4.60 -18.06 23.33
C LYS A 65 -4.22 -16.62 23.03
N LEU A 66 -3.76 -15.91 24.06
CA LEU A 66 -3.28 -14.55 23.92
C LEU A 66 -2.05 -14.51 23.01
N ILE A 67 -2.13 -13.69 21.96
CA ILE A 67 -1.00 -13.36 21.07
C ILE A 67 -0.35 -12.08 21.58
N GLU A 68 -1.13 -11.01 21.66
CA GLU A 68 -0.65 -9.69 22.12
C GLU A 68 -1.75 -8.94 22.87
N GLU A 69 -1.35 -8.11 23.83
CA GLU A 69 -2.26 -7.28 24.62
C GLU A 69 -1.83 -5.81 24.58
N PHE A 70 -2.77 -4.92 24.28
CA PHE A 70 -2.60 -3.48 24.28
C PHE A 70 -3.43 -2.87 25.39
N ARG A 71 -2.77 -2.24 26.37
CA ARG A 71 -3.44 -1.55 27.49
C ARG A 71 -3.10 -0.07 27.46
N LYS A 72 -4.10 0.79 27.31
CA LYS A 72 -3.91 2.26 27.24
C LYS A 72 -4.90 3.01 28.12
N PRO A 73 -4.42 4.01 28.88
CA PRO A 73 -5.30 4.95 29.55
C PRO A 73 -5.90 5.95 28.56
N PHE A 74 -7.09 6.46 28.87
CA PHE A 74 -7.71 7.57 28.17
C PHE A 74 -8.59 8.38 29.11
N SER A 75 -8.81 9.65 28.77
CA SER A 75 -9.69 10.55 29.49
C SER A 75 -10.75 11.09 28.56
N VAL A 76 -11.93 11.37 29.09
CA VAL A 76 -12.98 12.09 28.36
C VAL A 76 -12.55 13.56 28.26
N PRO A 77 -12.63 14.21 27.08
CA PRO A 77 -12.33 15.63 26.96
C PRO A 77 -13.21 16.46 27.90
N TYR A 78 -12.59 17.23 28.78
CA TYR A 78 -13.32 18.09 29.73
C TYR A 78 -13.55 19.48 29.13
N HIS A 79 -14.80 19.92 29.16
CA HIS A 79 -15.20 21.30 28.88
C HIS A 79 -15.80 21.92 30.14
N SER A 80 -15.47 23.18 30.44
CA SER A 80 -16.03 23.91 31.57
C SER A 80 -17.52 24.21 31.37
N ASP A 81 -18.25 24.37 32.47
CA ASP A 81 -19.70 24.58 32.44
C ASP A 81 -20.09 25.83 31.65
N LEU A 82 -19.32 26.92 31.79
CA LEU A 82 -19.53 28.15 31.03
C LEU A 82 -19.40 27.91 29.52
N VAL A 83 -18.36 27.18 29.09
CA VAL A 83 -18.15 26.84 27.68
C VAL A 83 -19.29 25.97 27.16
N ARG A 84 -19.78 25.00 27.96
CA ARG A 84 -20.93 24.18 27.58
C ARG A 84 -22.21 24.99 27.46
N ILE A 85 -22.46 25.94 28.34
CA ILE A 85 -23.66 26.80 28.28
C ILE A 85 -23.60 27.68 27.03
N VAL A 86 -22.46 28.32 26.77
CA VAL A 86 -22.30 29.16 25.56
C VAL A 86 -22.46 28.34 24.29
N ASN A 87 -21.85 27.15 24.22
CA ASN A 87 -21.95 26.29 23.05
C ASN A 87 -23.39 25.80 22.82
N ARG A 88 -24.09 25.40 23.90
CA ARG A 88 -25.50 24.99 23.83
C ARG A 88 -26.42 26.14 23.45
N LEU A 89 -26.15 27.36 23.91
CA LEU A 89 -26.94 28.54 23.55
C LEU A 89 -26.75 28.91 22.08
N LEU A 90 -25.50 28.86 21.58
CA LEU A 90 -25.18 29.18 20.19
C LEU A 90 -25.70 28.13 19.20
N LEU A 91 -25.68 26.86 19.58
CA LEU A 91 -26.17 25.73 18.77
C LEU A 91 -27.62 25.31 19.08
N MET A 92 -28.31 26.01 19.99
CA MET A 92 -29.69 25.73 20.42
C MET A 92 -30.66 25.46 19.26
N PRO A 93 -30.74 26.30 18.20
CA PRO A 93 -31.69 26.05 17.12
C PRO A 93 -31.40 24.73 16.39
N PHE A 94 -30.14 24.35 16.23
CA PHE A 94 -29.76 23.09 15.56
C PHE A 94 -30.14 21.86 16.39
N TYR A 95 -30.00 21.93 17.71
CA TYR A 95 -30.45 20.86 18.61
C TYR A 95 -31.99 20.75 18.62
N ALA A 96 -32.72 21.87 18.60
CA ALA A 96 -34.18 21.86 18.60
C ALA A 96 -34.77 21.21 17.34
N PHE A 97 -34.15 21.44 16.17
CA PHE A 97 -34.51 20.77 14.92
C PHE A 97 -33.88 19.38 14.74
N GLN A 98 -33.19 18.84 15.76
CA GLN A 98 -32.50 17.55 15.74
C GLN A 98 -31.47 17.41 14.60
N PHE A 99 -30.93 18.54 14.11
CA PHE A 99 -29.85 18.50 13.11
C PHE A 99 -28.51 18.12 13.72
N LEU A 100 -28.36 18.30 15.03
CA LEU A 100 -27.17 17.96 15.78
C LEU A 100 -27.57 17.17 17.03
N GLU A 101 -26.79 16.16 17.37
CA GLU A 101 -26.93 15.40 18.62
C GLU A 101 -25.72 15.68 19.52
N GLU A 102 -25.95 15.77 20.84
CA GLU A 102 -24.89 15.96 21.82
C GLU A 102 -24.19 14.64 22.12
N HIS A 103 -23.15 14.30 21.35
CA HIS A 103 -22.28 13.18 21.62
C HIS A 103 -20.80 13.59 21.55
N GLY A 104 -20.04 13.17 22.55
CA GLY A 104 -18.58 13.28 22.58
C GLY A 104 -17.92 12.04 21.99
N LEU A 105 -16.81 12.24 21.27
CA LEU A 105 -16.01 11.14 20.72
C LEU A 105 -14.67 11.05 21.46
N ALA A 106 -14.40 9.93 22.10
CA ALA A 106 -13.11 9.62 22.71
C ALA A 106 -12.34 8.63 21.81
N ILE A 107 -11.23 9.08 21.24
CA ILE A 107 -10.40 8.28 20.33
C ILE A 107 -9.12 7.89 21.07
N VAL A 108 -8.87 6.59 21.20
CA VAL A 108 -7.71 6.03 21.89
C VAL A 108 -6.88 5.22 20.91
N GLN A 109 -5.63 5.64 20.69
CA GLN A 109 -4.69 4.87 19.89
C GLN A 109 -4.05 3.77 20.76
N LEU A 110 -4.48 2.52 20.54
CA LEU A 110 -4.01 1.35 21.29
C LEU A 110 -2.59 0.96 20.87
N ALA A 111 -2.35 0.93 19.56
CA ALA A 111 -1.06 0.56 18.97
C ALA A 111 -0.76 1.39 17.72
N SER A 112 0.50 1.75 17.54
CA SER A 112 0.99 2.50 16.37
C SER A 112 2.00 1.65 15.60
N GLY A 113 1.53 0.92 14.59
CA GLY A 113 2.39 0.10 13.72
C GLY A 113 2.58 -1.35 14.20
N TYR A 114 1.59 -1.92 14.89
CA TYR A 114 1.54 -3.35 15.21
C TYR A 114 1.70 -4.18 13.94
N LYS A 115 2.59 -5.17 13.95
CA LYS A 115 2.80 -6.09 12.83
C LYS A 115 2.54 -7.50 13.34
N ASN A 116 1.66 -8.21 12.65
CA ASN A 116 1.51 -9.64 12.91
C ASN A 116 2.76 -10.37 12.37
N GLN A 117 3.67 -10.71 13.29
CA GLN A 117 4.91 -11.45 13.00
C GLN A 117 4.84 -12.91 13.48
N ASP A 118 3.82 -13.25 14.26
CA ASP A 118 3.62 -14.60 14.74
C ASP A 118 3.10 -15.50 13.62
N VAL A 119 3.51 -16.77 13.67
CA VAL A 119 3.02 -17.81 12.76
C VAL A 119 1.53 -18.10 13.00
N ARG A 120 1.05 -17.81 14.21
CA ARG A 120 -0.34 -18.01 14.62
C ARG A 120 -1.23 -16.88 14.09
N PRO A 121 -2.31 -17.19 13.36
CA PRO A 121 -3.20 -16.17 12.82
C PRO A 121 -3.98 -15.48 13.95
N VAL A 122 -4.26 -14.17 13.80
CA VAL A 122 -5.14 -13.46 14.74
C VAL A 122 -6.58 -13.69 14.31
N MET A 123 -7.36 -14.35 15.16
CA MET A 123 -8.69 -14.84 14.79
C MET A 123 -9.79 -14.17 15.61
N PHE A 124 -9.50 -13.78 16.85
CA PHE A 124 -10.42 -13.03 17.70
C PHE A 124 -9.73 -11.81 18.33
N GLY A 125 -10.52 -10.78 18.60
CA GLY A 125 -10.14 -9.65 19.43
C GLY A 125 -11.04 -9.57 20.65
N ARG A 126 -10.47 -9.37 21.83
CA ARG A 126 -11.21 -9.10 23.08
C ARG A 126 -10.91 -7.70 23.54
N ILE A 127 -11.91 -6.84 23.63
CA ILE A 127 -11.80 -5.51 24.22
C ILE A 127 -12.39 -5.51 25.62
N VAL A 128 -11.69 -4.90 26.57
CA VAL A 128 -12.11 -4.72 27.96
C VAL A 128 -11.97 -3.24 28.30
N LEU A 129 -13.04 -2.66 28.83
CA LEU A 129 -13.04 -1.31 29.35
C LEU A 129 -13.02 -1.37 30.87
N GLU A 130 -11.89 -1.03 31.46
CA GLU A 130 -11.67 -1.01 32.91
C GLU A 130 -12.26 0.28 33.50
N SER A 131 -13.59 0.41 33.45
CA SER A 131 -14.33 1.50 34.07
C SER A 131 -15.68 1.03 34.58
N HIS A 132 -16.01 1.37 35.83
CA HIS A 132 -17.30 1.02 36.44
C HIS A 132 -18.35 2.11 36.29
N GLU A 133 -17.97 3.35 36.00
CA GLU A 133 -18.88 4.50 36.03
C GLU A 133 -19.06 5.16 34.66
N LEU A 134 -18.19 4.85 33.69
CA LEU A 134 -18.31 5.38 32.33
C LEU A 134 -19.60 4.92 31.66
N VAL A 135 -20.34 5.87 31.10
CA VAL A 135 -21.52 5.61 30.28
C VAL A 135 -21.15 5.89 28.83
N TRP A 136 -21.31 4.89 27.96
CA TRP A 136 -21.08 5.00 26.52
C TRP A 136 -22.29 4.51 25.74
N THR A 137 -22.47 5.06 24.54
CA THR A 137 -23.55 4.68 23.63
C THR A 137 -23.05 3.66 22.61
N ASP A 138 -21.87 3.94 22.03
CA ASP A 138 -21.25 3.10 21.01
C ASP A 138 -19.74 2.96 21.26
N ALA A 139 -19.20 1.82 20.86
CA ALA A 139 -17.78 1.50 20.96
C ALA A 139 -17.35 0.73 19.71
N SER A 140 -16.40 1.29 18.98
CA SER A 140 -15.87 0.68 17.75
C SER A 140 -14.35 0.59 17.81
N VAL A 141 -13.81 -0.51 17.28
CA VAL A 141 -12.36 -0.69 17.11
C VAL A 141 -12.05 -0.63 15.63
N LYS A 142 -11.11 0.23 15.26
CA LYS A 142 -10.70 0.45 13.87
C LYS A 142 -9.24 0.06 13.68
N PHE A 143 -9.00 -0.75 12.65
CA PHE A 143 -7.67 -1.19 12.25
C PHE A 143 -7.30 -0.46 10.95
N PHE A 144 -6.35 0.47 11.04
CA PHE A 144 -5.86 1.22 9.89
C PHE A 144 -4.54 0.63 9.41
N VAL A 145 -4.50 0.12 8.18
CA VAL A 145 -3.26 -0.34 7.58
C VAL A 145 -2.37 0.87 7.23
N ARG A 146 -1.09 0.81 7.62
CA ARG A 146 -0.08 1.77 7.15
C ARG A 146 0.53 1.25 5.85
N LEU A 147 -0.05 1.69 4.75
CA LEU A 147 0.47 1.40 3.41
C LEU A 147 1.65 2.32 3.09
N SER A 148 2.70 1.79 2.47
CA SER A 148 3.77 2.60 1.87
C SER A 148 3.19 3.56 0.83
N ALA A 149 3.84 4.72 0.60
CA ALA A 149 3.33 5.79 -0.27
C ALA A 149 2.89 5.29 -1.66
N PHE A 150 3.72 4.47 -2.33
CA PHE A 150 3.38 3.89 -3.63
C PHE A 150 2.15 2.95 -3.56
N ARG A 151 2.09 2.08 -2.54
CA ARG A 151 0.97 1.15 -2.35
C ARG A 151 -0.32 1.87 -1.96
N SER A 152 -0.23 2.94 -1.19
CA SER A 152 -1.36 3.79 -0.84
C SER A 152 -1.97 4.43 -2.10
N TRP A 153 -1.14 4.96 -2.98
CA TRP A 153 -1.59 5.54 -4.24
C TRP A 153 -2.31 4.53 -5.14
N LEU A 154 -1.74 3.33 -5.29
CA LEU A 154 -2.37 2.22 -6.02
C LEU A 154 -3.74 1.82 -5.42
N TYR A 155 -3.87 1.82 -4.09
CA TYR A 155 -5.08 1.40 -3.40
C TYR A 155 -6.23 2.41 -3.56
N PHE A 156 -5.94 3.71 -3.41
CA PHE A 156 -6.96 4.74 -3.52
C PHE A 156 -7.32 5.10 -4.98
N TRP A 157 -6.39 4.95 -5.93
CA TRP A 157 -6.56 5.41 -7.32
C TRP A 157 -6.20 4.32 -8.35
N PRO A 158 -6.94 3.18 -8.40
CA PRO A 158 -6.59 2.05 -9.25
C PRO A 158 -6.58 2.42 -10.75
N ILE A 159 -7.57 3.19 -11.22
CA ILE A 159 -7.69 3.59 -12.62
C ILE A 159 -6.53 4.50 -13.05
N SER A 160 -6.22 5.52 -12.25
CA SER A 160 -5.15 6.46 -12.55
C SER A 160 -3.79 5.76 -12.59
N SER A 161 -3.54 4.86 -11.64
CA SER A 161 -2.30 4.09 -11.61
C SER A 161 -2.14 3.17 -12.83
N PHE A 162 -3.22 2.51 -13.25
CA PHE A 162 -3.23 1.68 -14.46
C PHE A 162 -2.87 2.48 -15.72
N LEU A 163 -3.46 3.67 -15.89
CA LEU A 163 -3.17 4.53 -17.03
C LEU A 163 -1.72 5.02 -17.03
N ILE A 164 -1.19 5.44 -15.88
CA ILE A 164 0.19 5.94 -15.77
C ILE A 164 1.20 4.82 -16.05
N VAL A 165 0.98 3.63 -15.50
CA VAL A 165 1.85 2.47 -15.77
C VAL A 165 1.78 2.07 -17.24
N THR A 166 0.58 2.02 -17.83
CA THR A 166 0.41 1.65 -19.25
C THR A 166 1.05 2.68 -20.19
N LEU A 167 0.81 3.97 -19.97
CA LEU A 167 1.38 5.05 -20.79
C LEU A 167 2.90 5.11 -20.66
N SER A 168 3.45 4.92 -19.45
CA SER A 168 4.90 4.92 -19.25
C SER A 168 5.58 3.73 -19.92
N LEU A 169 5.02 2.52 -19.82
CA LEU A 169 5.52 1.34 -20.52
C LEU A 169 5.42 1.49 -22.04
N PHE A 170 4.28 1.97 -22.55
CA PHE A 170 4.09 2.22 -23.99
C PHE A 170 5.12 3.21 -24.52
N THR A 171 5.33 4.32 -23.81
CA THR A 171 6.32 5.35 -24.16
C THR A 171 7.74 4.78 -24.12
N PHE A 172 8.07 3.98 -23.11
CA PHE A 172 9.40 3.37 -22.97
C PHE A 172 9.72 2.41 -24.12
N VAL A 173 8.78 1.55 -24.51
CA VAL A 173 8.94 0.64 -25.66
C VAL A 173 9.13 1.42 -26.96
N HIS A 174 8.35 2.49 -27.16
CA HIS A 174 8.51 3.35 -28.34
C HIS A 174 9.89 4.03 -28.35
N LEU A 175 10.34 4.56 -27.22
CA LEU A 175 11.67 5.18 -27.10
C LEU A 175 12.79 4.19 -27.44
N LEU A 176 12.73 2.95 -26.93
CA LEU A 176 13.70 1.91 -27.26
C LEU A 176 13.69 1.57 -28.76
N CYS A 177 12.51 1.50 -29.37
CA CYS A 177 12.38 1.30 -30.81
C CYS A 177 13.01 2.46 -31.60
N PHE A 178 12.69 3.71 -31.25
CA PHE A 178 13.30 4.89 -31.86
C PHE A 178 14.83 4.90 -31.72
N LEU A 179 15.36 4.59 -30.53
CA LEU A 179 16.80 4.48 -30.30
C LEU A 179 17.44 3.38 -31.16
N SER A 180 16.79 2.23 -31.32
CA SER A 180 17.29 1.16 -32.19
C SER A 180 17.35 1.58 -33.66
N ILE A 181 16.34 2.32 -34.14
CA ILE A 181 16.30 2.84 -35.52
C ILE A 181 17.40 3.87 -35.74
N ILE A 182 17.56 4.83 -34.81
CA ILE A 182 18.62 5.85 -34.89
C ILE A 182 20.00 5.17 -34.85
N CYS A 183 20.20 4.18 -33.97
CA CYS A 183 21.46 3.43 -33.90
C CYS A 183 21.74 2.68 -35.21
N ALA A 184 20.74 2.06 -35.83
CA ALA A 184 20.90 1.40 -37.13
C ALA A 184 21.22 2.40 -38.27
N LEU A 185 20.65 3.60 -38.24
CA LEU A 185 20.88 4.65 -39.25
C LEU A 185 22.24 5.34 -39.09
N VAL A 186 22.67 5.63 -37.86
CA VAL A 186 23.94 6.34 -37.57
C VAL A 186 25.13 5.37 -37.53
N GLY A 187 24.93 4.16 -37.01
CA GLY A 187 26.00 3.15 -36.87
C GLY A 187 26.24 2.30 -38.11
N GLY A 188 25.29 2.26 -39.06
CA GLY A 188 25.27 1.25 -40.12
C GLY A 188 25.08 -0.15 -39.51
N PHE A 189 23.99 -0.82 -39.86
CA PHE A 189 23.69 -2.16 -39.38
C PHE A 189 24.81 -3.16 -39.74
N GLN A 190 25.75 -3.41 -38.82
CA GLN A 190 26.73 -4.48 -38.89
C GLN A 190 26.17 -5.71 -38.17
N VAL A 191 25.27 -6.41 -38.85
CA VAL A 191 25.00 -7.81 -38.52
C VAL A 191 25.82 -8.64 -39.49
N ASN A 192 26.91 -9.20 -38.97
CA ASN A 192 27.74 -10.22 -39.62
C ASN A 192 28.29 -9.85 -41.01
N GLY A 193 28.99 -8.71 -41.13
CA GLY A 193 30.06 -8.56 -42.13
C GLY A 193 29.67 -8.47 -43.61
N VAL A 194 28.40 -8.26 -43.96
CA VAL A 194 28.00 -8.06 -45.37
C VAL A 194 27.26 -6.74 -45.54
N LYS A 195 27.89 -5.83 -46.29
CA LYS A 195 27.37 -4.50 -46.63
C LYS A 195 26.58 -4.61 -47.95
N LEU A 196 25.25 -4.57 -47.89
CA LEU A 196 24.43 -4.48 -49.11
C LEU A 196 24.35 -3.02 -49.56
N PHE A 197 25.04 -2.72 -50.66
CA PHE A 197 24.94 -1.45 -51.37
C PHE A 197 23.73 -1.52 -52.31
N VAL A 198 22.76 -0.62 -52.14
CA VAL A 198 21.64 -0.48 -53.07
C VAL A 198 22.08 0.45 -54.19
N GLU A 199 22.46 -0.13 -55.32
CA GLU A 199 22.85 0.58 -56.56
C GLU A 199 21.61 1.21 -57.21
N GLY A 200 21.54 2.54 -57.19
CA GLY A 200 20.48 3.31 -57.84
C GLY A 200 20.69 3.36 -59.35
N THR A 201 19.65 2.98 -60.10
CA THR A 201 19.59 3.04 -61.57
C THR A 201 19.87 4.44 -62.12
N ARG A 202 20.94 4.61 -62.90
CA ARG A 202 21.04 5.72 -63.86
C ARG A 202 21.67 5.28 -65.18
N SER A 203 20.91 5.52 -66.24
CA SER A 203 21.13 5.27 -67.66
C SER A 203 22.51 5.67 -68.21
N SER A 204 23.13 4.75 -68.96
CA SER A 204 24.19 5.06 -69.94
C SER A 204 23.60 5.52 -71.28
N PRO A 205 24.37 6.30 -72.05
CA PRO A 205 24.76 5.82 -73.38
C PRO A 205 26.29 5.84 -73.59
N HIS A 206 26.72 4.93 -74.47
CA HIS A 206 28.06 4.65 -75.03
C HIS A 206 28.79 5.86 -75.66
N PRO A 207 30.01 5.67 -76.23
CA PRO A 207 31.21 4.90 -75.82
C PRO A 207 32.49 5.76 -75.93
N VAL A 208 33.69 5.21 -75.65
CA VAL A 208 34.92 5.30 -76.49
C VAL A 208 36.12 4.67 -75.78
N SER A 209 36.74 3.72 -76.50
CA SER A 209 38.13 3.24 -76.54
C SER A 209 39.16 3.75 -75.52
N ALA A 210 39.89 2.81 -74.91
CA ALA A 210 41.36 2.76 -74.99
C ALA A 210 41.90 1.38 -74.57
N SER A 211 42.45 0.67 -75.55
CA SER A 211 43.38 -0.45 -75.39
C SER A 211 44.77 0.04 -74.93
N SER A 212 45.50 -0.71 -74.09
CA SER A 212 46.94 -0.95 -74.31
C SER A 212 47.57 -1.94 -73.30
N HIS A 213 48.14 -3.01 -73.86
CA HIS A 213 49.41 -3.70 -73.52
C HIS A 213 49.64 -4.29 -72.11
N LYS A 214 49.82 -5.62 -71.97
CA LYS A 214 50.94 -6.54 -72.33
C LYS A 214 52.17 -6.47 -71.39
N GLY A 215 52.54 -7.63 -70.83
CA GLY A 215 53.85 -7.98 -70.25
C GLY A 215 53.71 -9.07 -69.18
N ALA A 216 53.76 -10.36 -69.55
CA ALA A 216 54.94 -11.26 -69.49
C ALA A 216 55.34 -11.61 -68.03
N ALA A 217 55.07 -12.83 -67.56
CA ALA A 217 55.99 -13.99 -67.50
C ALA A 217 57.18 -13.74 -66.53
N SER A 218 57.54 -14.56 -65.53
CA SER A 218 57.54 -16.02 -65.43
C SER A 218 57.98 -16.49 -64.03
N THR A 219 57.42 -17.63 -63.61
CA THR A 219 58.01 -18.79 -62.90
C THR A 219 59.04 -18.67 -61.75
N SER A 220 58.70 -19.32 -60.62
CA SER A 220 59.59 -20.11 -59.73
C SER A 220 58.71 -21.12 -58.97
N SER A 221 58.65 -22.40 -59.35
CA SER A 221 59.40 -23.55 -58.77
C SER A 221 59.32 -23.62 -57.23
N ALA A 222 58.42 -24.40 -56.61
CA ALA A 222 58.42 -25.86 -56.39
C ALA A 222 59.07 -26.30 -55.07
N SER A 223 58.48 -27.35 -54.48
CA SER A 223 58.87 -28.16 -53.30
C SER A 223 58.60 -27.58 -51.91
N GLU A 224 58.15 -28.31 -50.87
CA GLU A 224 57.73 -29.71 -50.70
C GLU A 224 57.26 -29.93 -49.24
N LYS A 225 56.25 -30.79 -49.03
CA LYS A 225 55.83 -31.57 -47.82
C LYS A 225 55.71 -30.84 -46.46
N LEU A 226 54.61 -30.89 -45.70
CA LEU A 226 53.61 -31.92 -45.35
C LEU A 226 54.16 -33.22 -44.74
N SER A 227 54.34 -33.22 -43.40
CA SER A 227 54.04 -34.38 -42.53
C SER A 227 54.12 -33.97 -41.05
N HIS A 228 53.03 -34.13 -40.29
CA HIS A 228 53.10 -34.80 -38.99
C HIS A 228 51.72 -35.35 -38.61
N VAL A 229 51.70 -36.68 -38.52
CA VAL A 229 50.72 -37.52 -37.84
C VAL A 229 51.38 -37.96 -36.54
N ASP A 230 50.53 -38.38 -35.60
CA ASP A 230 50.71 -38.81 -34.20
C ASP A 230 50.66 -37.71 -33.12
#